data_AF-A0A2E2FK39-F1
#
_entry.id   AF-A0A2E2FK39-F1
#
_cell.length_a   1.000
_cell.length_b   1.000
_cell.length_c   1.000
_cell.angle_alpha   90.00
_cell.angle_beta   90.00
_cell.angle_gamma   90.00
#
_symmetry.space_group_name_H-M   'P 1'
#
loop_
_entity.id
_entity.type
_entity.pdbx_description
1 polymer ?
#
loop_
_entity_poly.entity_id
_entity_poly.type
_entity_poly.pdbx_seq_one_letter_code
_entity_poly.pdbx_strand_id
1 'polypeptide(L)' 'MLEMTKLVLRKVSFDRVLFKKELVKATKWLKKDELLVLQAWCLITFAGKYDDLIIEVFRNTF' A
#
# COMPACT_ATOMS: atom_id res chain seq x y z
N MET A 1 -0.64 13.48 0.16
CA MET A 1 -1.75 12.50 0.37
C MET A 1 -1.27 11.24 1.06
N LEU A 2 0.05 10.98 1.02
CA LEU A 2 0.69 9.81 1.61
C LEU A 2 0.32 9.52 3.08
N GLU A 3 0.33 10.50 3.97
CA GLU A 3 0.07 10.26 5.40
C GLU A 3 -1.36 9.77 5.67
N MET A 4 -2.35 10.30 4.95
CA MET A 4 -3.73 9.83 5.02
C MET A 4 -3.83 8.37 4.54
N THR A 5 -3.16 8.04 3.43
CA THR A 5 -3.10 6.66 2.91
C THR A 5 -2.51 5.71 3.94
N LYS A 6 -1.38 6.06 4.58
CA LYS A 6 -0.75 5.21 5.61
C LYS A 6 -1.71 4.93 6.78
N LEU A 7 -2.47 5.95 7.21
CA LEU A 7 -3.45 5.81 8.28
C LEU A 7 -4.60 4.88 7.88
N VAL A 8 -5.13 5.02 6.67
CA VAL A 8 -6.18 4.12 6.13
C VAL A 8 -5.66 2.69 6.05
N LEU A 9 -4.49 2.47 5.44
CA LEU A 9 -3.89 1.14 5.29
C LEU A 9 -3.68 0.44 6.63
N ARG A 10 -3.23 1.15 7.67
CA ARG A 10 -3.15 0.60 9.02
C ARG A 10 -4.52 0.16 9.53
N LYS A 11 -5.53 1.02 9.41
CA LYS A 11 -6.89 0.73 9.88
C LYS A 11 -7.51 -0.48 9.19
N VAL A 12 -7.26 -0.67 7.89
CA VAL A 12 -7.83 -1.79 7.12
C VAL A 12 -6.95 -3.04 7.09
N SER A 13 -5.76 -3.00 7.70
CA SER A 13 -4.79 -4.10 7.64
C SER A 13 -5.24 -5.41 8.31
N PHE A 14 -6.36 -5.41 9.04
CA PHE A 14 -6.97 -6.61 9.61
C PHE A 14 -7.62 -7.50 8.53
N ASP A 15 -8.01 -6.94 7.39
CA ASP A 15 -8.66 -7.66 6.30
C ASP A 15 -7.84 -7.57 5.01
N ARG A 16 -7.40 -8.71 4.49
CA ARG A 16 -6.52 -8.78 3.31
C ARG A 16 -7.17 -8.18 2.06
N VAL A 17 -8.47 -8.40 1.87
CA VAL A 17 -9.21 -7.95 0.68
C VAL A 17 -9.41 -6.43 0.73
N LEU A 18 -9.78 -5.89 1.89
CA LEU A 18 -9.93 -4.46 2.11
C LEU A 18 -8.59 -3.74 2.02
N PHE A 19 -7.53 -4.32 2.60
CA PHE A 19 -6.16 -3.81 2.46
C PHE A 19 -5.76 -3.69 0.99
N LYS A 20 -5.97 -4.75 0.19
CA LYS A 20 -5.71 -4.72 -1.26
C LYS A 20 -6.48 -3.59 -1.95
N LYS A 21 -7.77 -3.46 -1.67
CA LYS A 21 -8.63 -2.43 -2.27
C LYS A 21 -8.12 -1.03 -1.99
N GLU A 22 -7.78 -0.72 -0.73
CA GLU A 22 -7.27 0.60 -0.35
C GLU A 22 -5.86 0.85 -0.88
N LEU A 23 -5.00 -0.18 -0.95
CA LEU A 23 -3.67 -0.06 -1.54
C LEU A 23 -3.73 0.25 -3.04
N VAL A 24 -4.62 -0.41 -3.79
CA VAL A 24 -4.86 -0.11 -5.22
C VAL A 24 -5.46 1.27 -5.42
N LYS A 25 -6.27 1.78 -4.48
CA LYS A 25 -6.73 3.19 -4.55
C LYS A 25 -5.57 4.16 -4.35
N ALA A 26 -4.69 3.87 -3.40
CA ALA A 26 -3.51 4.69 -3.15
C ALA A 26 -2.62 4.82 -4.38
N THR A 27 -2.45 3.75 -5.17
CA THR A 27 -1.64 3.79 -6.39
C THR A 27 -2.17 4.75 -7.45
N LYS A 28 -3.48 5.05 -7.42
CA LYS A 28 -4.12 6.00 -8.36
C LYS A 28 -4.09 7.45 -7.87
N TRP A 29 -3.95 7.68 -6.57
CA TRP A 29 -4.07 9.03 -5.97
C TRP A 29 -2.72 9.66 -5.65
N LEU A 30 -1.67 8.86 -5.48
CA LEU A 30 -0.35 9.36 -5.12
C LEU A 30 0.50 9.66 -6.35
N LYS A 31 1.39 10.64 -6.21
CA LYS A 31 2.42 10.92 -7.21
C LYS A 31 3.50 9.84 -7.19
N LYS A 32 4.27 9.71 -8.27
CA LYS A 32 5.33 8.69 -8.41
C LYS A 32 6.31 8.69 -7.21
N ASP A 33 6.75 9.85 -6.75
CA ASP A 33 7.65 9.97 -5.59
C ASP A 33 6.99 9.46 -4.29
N GLU A 34 5.71 9.80 -4.07
CA GLU A 34 4.95 9.30 -2.92
C GLU A 34 4.72 7.78 -3.01
N LEU A 35 4.60 7.21 -4.21
CA LEU A 35 4.42 5.77 -4.41
C LEU A 35 5.67 4.97 -4.01
N LEU A 36 6.86 5.46 -4.34
CA LEU A 36 8.11 4.82 -3.93
C LEU A 36 8.23 4.80 -2.40
N VAL A 37 7.90 5.91 -1.75
CA VAL A 37 7.89 5.98 -0.28
C VAL A 37 6.81 5.07 0.31
N LEU A 38 5.62 5.02 -0.30
CA LEU A 38 4.53 4.14 0.16
C LEU A 38 4.92 2.67 0.06
N GLN A 39 5.54 2.25 -1.05
CA GLN A 39 5.96 0.86 -1.27
C GLN A 39 6.94 0.42 -0.20
N ALA A 40 8.02 1.19 0.01
CA ALA A 40 9.02 0.90 1.03
C ALA A 40 8.38 0.81 2.43
N TRP A 41 7.53 1.78 2.75
CA TRP A 41 6.83 1.81 4.03
C TRP A 41 5.88 0.62 4.23
N CYS A 42 5.17 0.17 3.20
CA CYS A 42 4.28 -0.99 3.28
C CYS A 42 5.08 -2.28 3.53
N LEU A 43 6.18 -2.48 2.81
CA LEU A 43 7.04 -3.66 2.98
C LEU A 43 7.62 -3.72 4.40
N ILE A 44 8.00 -2.58 4.99
CA ILE A 44 8.52 -2.53 6.36
C ILE A 44 7.40 -2.73 7.39
N THR A 45 6.26 -2.04 7.21
CA THR A 45 5.17 -2.01 8.21
C THR A 45 4.37 -3.32 8.26
N PHE A 46 4.24 -4.00 7.11
CA PHE A 46 3.44 -5.22 6.98
C PHE A 46 4.28 -6.44 6.58
N ALA A 47 5.58 -6.40 6.87
CA ALA A 47 6.52 -7.49 6.64
C ALA A 47 5.98 -8.81 7.23
N GLY A 48 6.07 -9.89 6.46
CA GLY A 48 5.61 -11.23 6.81
C GLY A 48 4.10 -11.44 6.69
N LYS A 49 3.29 -10.40 6.42
CA LYS A 49 1.82 -10.51 6.33
C LYS A 49 1.29 -10.36 4.91
N TYR A 50 1.81 -9.38 4.17
CA TYR A 50 1.26 -8.99 2.86
C TYR A 50 2.32 -8.75 1.79
N ASP A 51 3.54 -9.28 1.95
CA ASP A 51 4.65 -9.05 1.02
C ASP A 51 4.28 -9.38 -0.44
N ASP A 52 3.67 -10.55 -0.67
CA ASP A 52 3.23 -10.97 -2.01
C ASP A 52 2.24 -9.98 -2.64
N LEU A 53 1.27 -9.51 -1.85
CA LEU A 53 0.21 -8.62 -2.27
C LEU A 53 0.75 -7.22 -2.55
N ILE A 54 1.64 -6.73 -1.69
CA ILE A 54 2.27 -5.42 -1.86
C ILE A 54 3.12 -5.44 -3.14
N ILE A 55 3.95 -6.47 -3.34
CA ILE A 55 4.77 -6.62 -4.55
C ILE A 55 3.89 -6.70 -5.80
N GLU A 56 2.80 -7.47 -5.77
CA GLU A 56 1.86 -7.59 -6.90
C GLU A 56 1.25 -6.24 -7.28
N VAL A 57 0.73 -5.49 -6.31
CA VAL A 57 0.06 -4.20 -6.57
C VAL A 57 1.02 -3.17 -7.15
N PHE A 58 2.24 -3.06 -6.60
CA PHE A 58 3.22 -2.11 -7.11
C PHE A 58 3.82 -2.54 -8.45
N ARG A 59 3.96 -3.84 -8.72
CA ARG A 59 4.39 -4.34 -10.04
C ARG A 59 3.40 -3.95 -11.16
N ASN A 60 2.11 -3.90 -10.86
CA ASN A 60 1.08 -3.53 -11.85
C ASN A 60 0.82 -2.01 -11.93
N THR A 61 1.59 -1.20 -11.20
CA THR A 61 1.45 0.26 -11.16
C THR A 61 2.53 0.98 -11.97
N PHE A 62 3.68 0.33 -12.17
CA PHE A 62 4.80 0.81 -12.99
C PHE A 62 4.88 0.02 -14.30
#